data_AF-A0A3B8KRB6-F1
#
_entry.id   AF-A0A3B8KRB6-F1
#
_cell.length_a   1.000
_cell.length_b   1.000
_cell.length_c   1.000
_cell.angle_alpha   90.00
_cell.angle_beta   90.00
_cell.angle_gamma   90.00
#
_symmetry.space_group_name_H-M   'P 1'
#
loop_
_entity.id
_entity.type
_entity.pdbx_description
1 polymer ?
#
loop_
_entity_poly.entity_id
_entity_poly.type
_entity_poly.pdbx_seq_one_letter_code
_entity_poly.pdbx_strand_id
1 'polypeptide(L)'
;PYLNKNAVEIRAEVVECRRKPTKPIGEIGADAFGKVPVFEDRGERLRVIVAMGRQDVMPEGLRPLLKGASIIGASSDHLTIDVEDTGKSFRPGDILAFAPDYGAMLAAATSGYVNVRIL
;
A
#
# COMPACT_ATOMS: atom_id res chain seq x y z
N PRO A 1 19.75 12.24 -22.35
CA PRO A 1 18.35 12.42 -22.81
C PRO A 1 17.52 11.18 -22.45
N TYR A 2 16.92 11.19 -21.26
CA TYR A 2 16.24 10.03 -20.69
C TYR A 2 14.81 10.37 -20.31
N LEU A 3 13.93 9.37 -20.35
CA LEU A 3 12.54 9.48 -19.92
C LEU A 3 12.48 9.78 -18.42
N ASN A 4 11.78 10.84 -18.03
CA ASN A 4 11.54 11.17 -16.63
C ASN A 4 10.62 10.10 -16.02
N LYS A 5 11.10 9.40 -14.99
CA LYS A 5 10.36 8.33 -14.30
C LYS A 5 9.31 8.83 -13.29
N ASN A 6 9.24 10.13 -13.07
CA ASN A 6 8.30 10.78 -12.14
C ASN A 6 7.12 11.43 -12.87
N ALA A 7 6.79 10.97 -14.08
CA ALA A 7 5.68 11.52 -14.86
C ALA A 7 4.30 11.04 -14.38
N VAL A 8 4.25 9.92 -13.63
CA VAL A 8 3.02 9.31 -13.13
C VAL A 8 3.19 8.97 -11.66
N GLU A 9 2.19 9.33 -10.86
CA GLU A 9 2.04 8.90 -9.48
C GLU A 9 0.62 8.36 -9.27
N ILE A 10 0.49 7.34 -8.42
CA ILE A 10 -0.80 6.84 -7.94
C ILE A 10 -0.98 7.35 -6.52
N ARG A 11 -2.17 7.87 -6.22
CA ARG A 11 -2.48 8.48 -4.93
C ARG A 11 -3.68 7.79 -4.32
N ALA A 12 -3.61 7.51 -3.03
CA ALA A 12 -4.71 6.91 -2.27
C ALA A 12 -4.84 7.57 -0.89
N GLU A 13 -6.07 7.66 -0.42
CA GLU A 13 -6.39 8.24 0.89
C GLU A 13 -6.20 7.20 2.00
N VAL A 14 -5.61 7.62 3.12
CA VAL A 14 -5.56 6.87 4.37
C VAL A 14 -6.95 6.83 4.99
N VAL A 15 -7.48 5.63 5.22
CA VAL A 15 -8.78 5.43 5.88
C VAL A 15 -8.66 4.99 7.33
N GLU A 16 -7.52 4.39 7.70
CA GLU A 16 -7.23 3.99 9.08
C GLU A 16 -5.74 4.22 9.39
N CYS A 17 -5.44 4.63 10.63
CA CYS A 17 -4.10 4.71 11.17
C CYS A 17 -4.10 4.14 12.59
N ARG A 18 -3.36 3.04 12.84
CA ARG A 18 -3.29 2.38 14.15
C ARG A 18 -1.93 1.74 14.39
N ARG A 19 -1.52 1.68 15.67
CA ARG A 19 -0.43 0.79 16.09
C ARG A 19 -0.97 -0.64 16.18
N LYS A 20 -0.25 -1.58 15.58
CA LYS A 20 -0.60 -3.01 15.55
C LYS A 20 0.67 -3.85 15.74
N PRO A 21 0.55 -5.04 16.35
CA PRO A 21 1.68 -5.94 16.48
C PRO A 21 2.02 -6.52 15.10
N THR A 22 3.30 -6.80 14.87
CA THR A 22 3.73 -7.43 13.61
C THR A 22 3.32 -8.88 13.48
N LYS A 23 3.27 -9.59 14.61
CA LYS A 23 2.74 -10.94 14.68
C LYS A 23 1.27 -10.91 15.12
N PRO A 24 0.40 -11.71 14.49
CA PRO A 24 -0.96 -11.89 14.97
C PRO A 24 -0.95 -12.54 16.36
N ILE A 25 -1.96 -12.19 17.17
CA ILE A 25 -2.20 -12.83 18.46
C ILE A 25 -3.10 -14.04 18.20
N GLY A 26 -2.60 -15.25 18.43
CA GLY A 26 -3.33 -16.50 18.21
C GLY A 26 -2.62 -17.45 17.23
N GLU A 27 -3.32 -18.50 16.81
CA GLU A 27 -2.80 -19.47 15.84
C GLU A 27 -2.83 -18.89 14.42
N ILE A 28 -1.76 -19.10 13.66
CA ILE A 28 -1.66 -18.64 12.26
C ILE A 28 -2.33 -19.68 11.36
N GLY A 29 -3.46 -19.31 10.76
CA GLY A 29 -4.13 -20.10 9.73
C GLY A 29 -3.60 -19.83 8.32
N ALA A 30 -4.02 -20.65 7.37
CA ALA A 30 -3.76 -20.40 5.95
C ALA A 30 -4.63 -19.24 5.43
N ASP A 31 -4.12 -18.50 4.44
CA ASP A 31 -4.88 -17.51 3.70
C ASP A 31 -5.94 -18.16 2.79
N ALA A 32 -6.71 -17.33 2.06
CA ALA A 32 -7.76 -17.78 1.14
C ALA A 32 -7.25 -18.67 -0.02
N PHE A 33 -5.93 -18.79 -0.18
CA PHE A 33 -5.27 -19.59 -1.21
C PHE A 33 -4.45 -20.75 -0.62
N GLY A 34 -4.64 -21.05 0.67
CA GLY A 34 -3.97 -22.16 1.35
C GLY A 34 -2.51 -21.90 1.73
N LYS A 35 -2.02 -20.66 1.65
CA LYS A 35 -0.65 -20.32 2.07
C LYS A 35 -0.64 -19.92 3.53
N VAL A 36 0.25 -20.50 4.32
CA VAL A 36 0.47 -20.08 5.71
C VAL A 36 1.49 -18.94 5.72
N PRO A 37 1.11 -17.72 6.12
CA PRO A 37 2.02 -16.58 6.14
C PRO A 37 3.05 -16.72 7.27
N VAL A 38 4.29 -16.34 6.98
CA VAL A 38 5.35 -16.21 8.00
C VAL A 38 5.52 -14.74 8.34
N PHE A 39 5.40 -14.40 9.63
CA PHE A 39 5.57 -13.03 10.12
C PHE A 39 6.85 -12.90 10.92
N GLU A 40 7.74 -12.02 10.49
CA GLU A 40 8.86 -11.55 11.30
C GLU A 40 8.34 -10.67 12.44
N ASP A 41 8.85 -10.90 13.65
CA ASP A 41 8.48 -10.07 14.80
C ASP A 41 9.35 -8.83 14.86
N ARG A 42 8.73 -7.66 14.66
CA ARG A 42 9.35 -6.34 14.77
C ARG A 42 8.63 -5.49 15.83
N GLY A 43 7.82 -6.11 16.70
CA GLY A 43 7.07 -5.45 17.76
C GLY A 43 5.85 -4.65 17.29
N GLU A 44 5.46 -3.64 18.07
CA GLU A 44 4.37 -2.72 17.76
C GLU A 44 4.81 -1.72 16.68
N ARG A 45 4.04 -1.64 15.60
CA ARG A 45 4.35 -0.74 14.47
C ARG A 45 3.13 0.07 14.05
N LEU A 46 3.36 1.32 13.68
CA LEU A 46 2.36 2.20 13.11
C LEU A 46 2.06 1.76 11.69
N ARG A 47 0.80 1.42 11.44
CA ARG A 47 0.30 0.97 10.16
C ARG A 47 -0.87 1.83 9.73
N VAL A 48 -0.92 2.10 8.44
CA VAL A 48 -2.06 2.75 7.80
C VAL A 48 -2.72 1.81 6.80
N ILE A 49 -4.02 1.98 6.64
CA ILE A 49 -4.79 1.36 5.57
C ILE A 49 -5.15 2.48 4.59
N VAL A 50 -4.92 2.26 3.29
CA VAL A 50 -5.33 3.19 2.24
C VAL A 50 -6.45 2.61 1.37
N ALA A 51 -7.36 3.47 0.91
CA ALA A 51 -8.51 3.14 0.04
C ALA A 51 -8.06 2.88 -1.41
N MET A 52 -7.31 1.80 -1.59
CA MET A 52 -6.84 1.30 -2.87
C MET A 52 -6.38 -0.14 -2.65
N GLY A 53 -6.81 -1.11 -3.46
CA GLY A 53 -6.43 -2.51 -3.33
C GLY A 53 -6.19 -3.18 -4.68
N ARG A 54 -6.27 -4.52 -4.70
CA ARG A 54 -6.05 -5.33 -5.91
C ARG A 54 -7.05 -5.07 -7.04
N GLN A 55 -8.23 -4.55 -6.74
CA GLN A 55 -9.23 -4.17 -7.75
C GLN A 55 -8.87 -2.85 -8.46
N ASP A 56 -8.08 -2.01 -7.81
CA ASP A 56 -7.71 -0.69 -8.32
C ASP A 56 -6.38 -0.73 -9.07
N VAL A 57 -5.42 -1.54 -8.58
CA VAL A 57 -4.03 -1.53 -9.05
C VAL A 57 -3.37 -2.88 -8.81
N MET A 58 -2.23 -3.14 -9.47
CA MET A 58 -1.33 -4.26 -9.15
C MET A 58 -0.36 -3.85 -8.03
N PRO A 59 -0.55 -4.29 -6.76
CA PRO A 59 0.24 -3.77 -5.63
C PRO A 59 1.73 -4.12 -5.71
N GLU A 60 2.08 -5.23 -6.35
CA GLU A 60 3.47 -5.69 -6.52
C GLU A 60 4.31 -4.71 -7.36
N GLY A 61 3.65 -3.94 -8.23
CA GLY A 61 4.29 -2.92 -9.05
C GLY A 61 4.35 -1.54 -8.40
N LEU A 62 3.95 -1.41 -7.12
CA LEU A 62 3.93 -0.13 -6.42
C LEU A 62 5.13 0.04 -5.49
N ARG A 63 5.67 1.26 -5.50
CA ARG A 63 6.67 1.70 -4.51
C ARG A 63 6.18 2.97 -3.82
N PRO A 64 6.04 2.99 -2.48
CA PRO A 64 5.76 4.23 -1.76
C PRO A 64 6.81 5.31 -2.09
N LEU A 65 6.35 6.52 -2.38
CA LEU A 65 7.24 7.67 -2.56
C LEU A 65 7.76 8.20 -1.23
N LEU A 66 7.01 7.99 -0.15
CA LEU A 66 7.43 8.33 1.19
C LEU A 66 8.53 7.39 1.67
N LYS A 67 9.71 7.94 1.95
CA LYS A 67 10.85 7.18 2.51
C LYS A 67 10.47 6.57 3.86
N GLY A 68 10.81 5.29 4.04
CA GLY A 68 10.53 4.52 5.25
C GLY A 68 9.15 3.87 5.27
N ALA A 69 8.25 4.21 4.33
CA ALA A 69 6.98 3.51 4.17
C ALA A 69 7.16 2.22 3.37
N SER A 70 6.41 1.17 3.69
CA SER A 70 6.46 -0.12 3.00
C SER A 70 5.08 -0.75 2.87
N ILE A 71 4.73 -1.23 1.68
CA ILE A 71 3.50 -2.01 1.47
C ILE A 71 3.74 -3.41 2.07
N ILE A 72 2.89 -3.82 3.02
CA ILE A 72 3.03 -5.11 3.72
C ILE A 72 1.87 -6.08 3.43
N GLY A 73 0.81 -5.60 2.78
CA GLY A 73 -0.32 -6.44 2.40
C GLY A 73 -1.32 -5.70 1.53
N ALA A 74 -2.17 -6.47 0.84
CA ALA A 74 -3.22 -5.96 -0.02
C ALA A 74 -4.45 -6.88 0.05
N SER A 75 -5.64 -6.30 0.25
CA SER A 75 -6.94 -6.93 0.02
C SER A 75 -7.47 -6.57 -1.37
N SER A 76 -8.74 -6.89 -1.65
CA SER A 76 -9.43 -6.45 -2.86
C SER A 76 -9.45 -4.92 -3.00
N ASP A 77 -9.66 -4.21 -1.90
CA ASP A 77 -10.02 -2.78 -1.87
C ASP A 77 -9.09 -1.91 -1.01
N HIS A 78 -8.11 -2.51 -0.32
CA HIS A 78 -7.19 -1.80 0.56
C HIS A 78 -5.75 -2.28 0.48
N LEU A 79 -4.80 -1.37 0.70
CA LEU A 79 -3.41 -1.69 1.00
C LEU A 79 -3.13 -1.42 2.47
N THR A 80 -2.37 -2.32 3.08
CA THR A 80 -1.78 -2.09 4.41
C THR A 80 -0.35 -1.62 4.23
N ILE A 81 -0.03 -0.47 4.79
CA ILE A 81 1.27 0.17 4.71
C ILE A 81 1.85 0.27 6.12
N ASP A 82 3.08 -0.22 6.29
CA ASP A 82 3.89 0.04 7.48
C ASP A 82 4.56 1.41 7.32
N VAL A 83 4.38 2.28 8.32
CA VAL A 83 4.88 3.66 8.29
C VAL A 83 5.70 4.03 9.53
N GLU A 84 6.04 3.07 10.39
CA GLU A 84 6.80 3.34 11.63
C GLU A 84 8.13 4.05 11.32
N ASP A 85 8.86 3.58 10.31
CA ASP A 85 10.20 4.06 9.99
C ASP A 85 10.17 5.39 9.19
N THR A 86 8.99 6.01 9.02
CA THR A 86 8.84 7.31 8.34
C THR A 86 9.07 8.49 9.26
N GLY A 87 8.92 8.31 10.59
CA GLY A 87 8.93 9.38 11.57
C GLY A 87 7.75 10.37 11.45
N LYS A 88 6.73 10.06 10.65
CA LYS A 88 5.54 10.90 10.45
C LYS A 88 4.33 10.35 11.20
N SER A 89 3.47 11.25 11.65
CA SER A 89 2.11 10.93 12.10
C SER A 89 1.14 10.94 10.92
N PHE A 90 0.12 10.09 10.99
CA PHE A 90 -0.95 10.00 9.99
C PHE A 90 -2.32 10.04 10.65
N ARG A 91 -3.31 10.52 9.90
CA ARG A 91 -4.73 10.46 10.25
C ARG A 91 -5.55 10.07 9.01
N PRO A 92 -6.80 9.58 9.21
CA PRO A 92 -7.72 9.42 8.10
C PRO A 92 -7.88 10.73 7.30
N GLY A 93 -7.93 10.63 5.98
CA GLY A 93 -7.95 11.77 5.05
C GLY A 93 -6.58 12.19 4.51
N ASP A 94 -5.47 11.74 5.11
CA ASP A 94 -4.13 12.01 4.57
C ASP A 94 -3.91 11.23 3.25
N ILE A 95 -3.12 11.77 2.32
CA ILE A 95 -2.84 11.13 1.03
C ILE A 95 -1.44 10.53 1.02
N LEU A 96 -1.35 9.25 0.62
CA LEU A 96 -0.09 8.60 0.27
C LEU A 96 0.05 8.50 -1.25
N ALA A 97 1.28 8.66 -1.72
CA ALA A 97 1.63 8.60 -3.13
C ALA A 97 2.63 7.46 -3.40
N PHE A 98 2.47 6.84 -4.55
CA PHE A 98 3.21 5.65 -4.97
C PHE A 98 3.72 5.86 -6.40
N ALA A 99 4.96 5.45 -6.65
CA ALA A 99 5.47 5.28 -7.99
C ALA A 99 5.02 3.90 -8.51
N PRO A 100 4.29 3.83 -9.62
CA PRO A 100 3.99 2.57 -10.28
C PRO A 100 5.12 2.15 -11.22
N ASP A 101 5.30 0.84 -11.38
CA ASP A 101 5.88 0.27 -12.59
C ASP A 101 4.85 0.26 -13.73
N TYR A 102 5.22 -0.30 -14.88
CA TYR A 102 4.31 -0.37 -16.02
C TYR A 102 3.03 -1.17 -15.74
N GLY A 103 3.13 -2.29 -15.03
CA GLY A 103 1.98 -3.17 -14.75
C GLY A 103 1.00 -2.51 -13.79
N ALA A 104 1.49 -1.87 -12.72
CA ALA A 104 0.66 -1.10 -11.80
C ALA A 104 0.02 0.11 -12.49
N MET A 105 0.78 0.83 -13.32
CA MET A 105 0.26 1.97 -14.09
C MET A 105 -0.86 1.53 -15.04
N LEU A 106 -0.64 0.46 -15.82
CA LEU A 106 -1.62 -0.05 -16.76
C LEU A 106 -2.89 -0.53 -16.06
N ALA A 107 -2.76 -1.27 -14.96
CA ALA A 107 -3.89 -1.72 -14.16
C ALA A 107 -4.71 -0.53 -13.63
N ALA A 108 -4.05 0.46 -13.05
CA ALA A 108 -4.73 1.65 -12.53
C ALA A 108 -5.39 2.48 -13.63
N ALA A 109 -4.71 2.70 -14.76
CA ALA A 109 -5.25 3.50 -15.86
C ALA A 109 -6.45 2.86 -16.58
N THR A 110 -6.63 1.54 -16.45
CA THR A 110 -7.74 0.79 -17.06
C THR A 110 -8.81 0.39 -16.05
N SER A 111 -8.61 0.67 -14.76
CA SER A 111 -9.59 0.37 -13.72
C SER A 111 -10.74 1.38 -13.75
N GLY A 112 -11.97 0.87 -13.73
CA GLY A 112 -13.18 1.69 -13.61
C GLY A 112 -13.33 2.36 -12.24
N TYR A 113 -12.50 2.02 -11.27
CA TYR A 113 -12.52 2.55 -9.90
C TYR A 113 -11.48 3.66 -9.67
N VAL A 114 -10.58 3.89 -10.63
CA VAL A 114 -9.49 4.87 -10.50
C VAL A 114 -9.76 6.08 -11.39
N ASN A 115 -9.66 7.28 -10.80
CA ASN A 115 -9.75 8.52 -11.56
C ASN A 115 -8.37 8.93 -12.11
N VAL A 116 -8.28 9.13 -13.43
CA VAL A 116 -7.06 9.62 -14.09
C VAL A 116 -7.18 11.12 -14.33
N ARG A 117 -6.17 11.87 -13.89
CA ARG A 117 -6.07 13.32 -14.10
C ARG A 117 -4.73 13.67 -14.74
N ILE A 118 -4.78 14.45 -15.82
CA ILE A 118 -3.60 14.99 -16.51
C ILE A 118 -3.38 16.41 -15.99
N LEU A 119 -2.16 16.72 -15.55
CA LEU A 119 -1.75 18.02 -15.02
C LEU A 119 -0.96 18.84 -16.04
#